data_AF-A0AAD7JYB7-F1
#
_entry.id   AF-A0AAD7JYB7-F1
#
_cell.length_a   1.000
_cell.length_b   1.000
_cell.length_c   1.000
_cell.angle_alpha   90.00
_cell.angle_beta   90.00
_cell.angle_gamma   90.00
#
_symmetry.space_group_name_H-M   'P 1'
#
loop_
_entity.id
_entity.type
_entity.pdbx_description
1 polymer ?
#
loop_
_entity_poly.entity_id
_entity_poly.type
_entity_poly.pdbx_seq_one_letter_code
_entity_poly.pdbx_strand_id
1 'polypeptide(L)'
;MASRKEAVMNAVKNEIALTNAQQLMNSANERCYKACITKPGTSLSSGEQTCLSRCLDRYMEAFNIVRRTYMTRLSKERMEDQANVI
;
A
#
# COMPACT_ATOMS: atom_id res chain seq x y z
N MET A 1 26.79 -11.06 19.42
CA MET A 1 26.30 -11.23 18.02
C MET A 1 24.79 -11.06 17.85
N ALA A 2 23.94 -11.31 18.87
CA ALA A 2 22.48 -11.08 18.80
C ALA A 2 22.10 -9.61 18.49
N SER A 3 22.77 -8.64 19.12
CA SER A 3 22.51 -7.20 18.92
C SER A 3 22.76 -6.72 17.47
N ARG A 4 23.78 -7.25 16.79
CA ARG A 4 24.08 -6.86 15.39
C ARG A 4 23.04 -7.39 14.41
N LYS A 5 22.53 -8.61 14.62
CA LYS A 5 21.44 -9.18 13.83
C LYS A 5 20.17 -8.36 13.99
N GLU A 6 19.82 -7.99 15.22
CA GLU A 6 18.63 -7.19 15.51
C GLU A 6 18.69 -5.78 14.92
N ALA A 7 19.84 -5.11 15.05
CA ALA A 7 20.06 -3.79 14.42
C ALA A 7 19.90 -3.84 12.90
N VAL A 8 20.47 -4.85 12.24
CA VAL A 8 20.32 -5.06 10.79
C VAL A 8 18.87 -5.36 10.42
N MET A 9 18.19 -6.25 11.15
CA MET A 9 16.78 -6.56 10.89
C MET A 9 15.88 -5.33 11.02
N ASN A 10 16.14 -4.47 12.00
CA ASN A 10 15.37 -3.24 12.19
C ASN A 10 15.62 -2.23 11.07
N ALA A 11 16.88 -2.08 10.62
CA ALA A 11 17.21 -1.26 9.46
C ALA A 11 16.47 -1.74 8.19
N VAL A 12 16.51 -3.05 7.92
CA VAL A 12 15.82 -3.65 6.78
C VAL A 12 14.30 -3.45 6.85
N LYS A 13 13.68 -3.63 8.02
CA LYS A 13 12.23 -3.39 8.19
C LYS A 13 11.84 -1.95 7.87
N ASN A 14 12.63 -0.98 8.30
CA ASN A 14 12.37 0.44 8.05
C ASN A 14 12.46 0.76 6.55
N GLU A 15 13.47 0.22 5.86
CA GLU A 15 13.64 0.38 4.41
C GLU A 15 12.48 -0.26 3.62
N ILE A 16 12.03 -1.44 4.03
CA ILE A 16 10.87 -2.10 3.43
C ILE A 16 9.61 -1.27 3.63
N ALA A 17 9.39 -0.72 4.83
CA ALA A 17 8.23 0.13 5.11
C ALA A 17 8.20 1.37 4.21
N LEU A 18 9.34 2.03 4.03
CA LEU A 18 9.48 3.18 3.14
C LEU A 18 9.19 2.81 1.68
N THR A 19 9.79 1.71 1.20
CA THR A 19 9.61 1.22 -0.18
C THR A 19 8.15 0.87 -0.46
N ASN A 20 7.48 0.20 0.48
CA ASN A 20 6.07 -0.15 0.34
C ASN A 20 5.18 1.09 0.31
N ALA A 21 5.47 2.10 1.13
CA ALA A 21 4.74 3.38 1.10
C ALA A 21 4.92 4.09 -0.25
N GLN A 22 6.15 4.10 -0.78
CA GLN A 22 6.43 4.68 -2.10
C GLN A 22 5.68 3.96 -3.23
N GLN A 23 5.64 2.62 -3.20
CA GLN A 23 4.90 1.83 -4.17
C GLN A 23 3.40 2.11 -4.11
N LEU A 24 2.84 2.26 -2.90
CA LEU A 24 1.44 2.61 -2.71
C LEU A 24 1.13 3.98 -3.31
N MET A 25 1.95 4.99 -3.01
CA MET A 25 1.79 6.34 -3.57
C MET A 25 1.88 6.34 -5.09
N ASN A 26 2.87 5.65 -5.68
CA ASN A 26 3.04 5.58 -7.12
C ASN A 26 1.84 4.90 -7.80
N SER A 27 1.35 3.81 -7.21
CA SER A 27 0.18 3.09 -7.73
C SER A 27 -1.11 3.91 -7.65
N ALA A 28 -1.30 4.65 -6.55
CA ALA A 28 -2.42 5.56 -6.38
C ALA A 28 -2.37 6.70 -7.41
N ASN A 29 -1.18 7.29 -7.58
CA ASN A 29 -0.94 8.37 -8.54
C ASN A 29 -1.24 7.93 -9.97
N GLU A 30 -0.70 6.79 -10.41
CA GLU A 30 -0.93 6.29 -11.77
C GLU A 30 -2.42 6.06 -12.04
N ARG A 31 -3.13 5.41 -11.10
CA ARG A 31 -4.56 5.10 -11.25
C ARG A 31 -5.42 6.35 -11.24
N CYS A 32 -5.20 7.25 -10.28
CA CYS A 32 -6.00 8.46 -10.16
C CYS A 32 -5.70 9.46 -11.26
N TYR A 33 -4.45 9.57 -11.71
CA TYR A 33 -4.10 10.38 -12.87
C TYR A 33 -4.84 9.90 -14.12
N LYS A 34 -4.76 8.59 -14.42
CA LYS A 34 -5.45 8.00 -15.58
C LYS A 34 -6.96 8.18 -15.53
N ALA A 35 -7.56 8.11 -14.34
CA ALA A 35 -9.01 8.23 -14.17
C ALA A 35 -9.50 9.69 -14.23
N CYS A 36 -8.72 10.63 -13.68
CA CYS A 36 -9.20 12.00 -13.44
C CYS A 36 -8.67 13.02 -14.45
N ILE A 37 -7.46 12.84 -15.00
CA ILE A 37 -6.83 13.81 -15.91
C ILE A 37 -7.07 13.40 -17.36
N THR A 38 -8.23 13.79 -17.88
CA THR A 38 -8.65 13.45 -19.26
C THR A 38 -8.16 14.44 -20.31
N LYS A 39 -7.85 15.67 -19.91
CA LYS A 39 -7.35 16.75 -20.78
C LYS A 39 -6.18 17.45 -20.08
N PRO A 40 -4.94 16.95 -20.24
CA PRO A 40 -3.79 17.53 -19.58
C PRO A 40 -3.62 19.02 -19.90
N GLY A 41 -3.36 19.82 -18.87
CA GLY A 41 -3.13 21.25 -18.98
C GLY A 41 -2.06 21.70 -17.99
N THR A 42 -1.79 23.01 -17.95
CA THR A 42 -0.82 23.61 -17.02
C THR A 42 -1.37 23.78 -15.61
N SER A 43 -2.66 23.54 -15.40
CA SER A 43 -3.34 23.63 -14.11
C SER A 43 -4.45 22.58 -14.02
N LEU A 44 -4.81 22.22 -12.78
CA LEU A 44 -5.95 21.35 -12.52
C LEU A 44 -7.24 22.17 -12.48
N SER A 45 -8.21 21.77 -13.27
CA SER A 45 -9.58 22.28 -13.15
C SER A 45 -10.20 21.89 -11.80
N SER A 46 -11.24 22.59 -11.37
CA SER A 46 -11.98 22.25 -10.14
C SER A 46 -12.57 20.83 -10.17
N GLY A 47 -12.98 20.37 -11.36
CA GLY A 47 -13.45 19.01 -11.60
C GLY A 47 -12.35 17.97 -11.39
N GLU A 48 -11.15 18.20 -11.94
CA GLU A 48 -10.00 17.31 -11.76
C GLU A 48 -9.55 17.25 -10.31
N GLN A 49 -9.49 18.39 -9.61
CA GLN A 49 -9.15 18.43 -8.18
C GLN A 49 -10.15 17.61 -7.34
N THR A 50 -11.45 17.80 -7.59
CA THR A 50 -12.52 17.06 -6.91
C THR A 50 -12.42 15.55 -7.22
N CYS A 51 -12.16 15.19 -8.47
CA CYS A 51 -11.98 13.79 -8.86
C CYS A 51 -10.78 13.16 -8.15
N LEU A 52 -9.63 13.82 -8.15
CA LEU A 52 -8.40 13.32 -7.52
C LEU A 52 -8.58 13.08 -6.02
N SER A 53 -9.20 14.03 -5.30
CA SER A 53 -9.52 13.86 -3.87
C SER A 53 -10.37 12.62 -3.63
N ARG A 54 -11.48 12.48 -4.38
CA ARG A 54 -12.36 11.30 -4.26
C ARG A 54 -11.67 10.00 -4.64
N CYS A 55 -10.83 10.03 -5.69
CA CYS A 55 -10.11 8.87 -6.17
C CYS A 55 -9.12 8.35 -5.13
N LEU A 56 -8.29 9.25 -4.57
CA LEU A 56 -7.31 8.88 -3.54
C LEU A 56 -7.99 8.34 -2.29
N ASP A 57 -9.09 8.95 -1.83
CA ASP A 57 -9.87 8.46 -0.69
C ASP A 57 -10.38 7.03 -0.93
N ARG A 58 -11.01 6.78 -2.09
CA ARG A 58 -11.52 5.44 -2.45
C ARG A 58 -10.39 4.43 -2.65
N TYR A 59 -9.27 4.84 -3.23
CA TYR A 59 -8.12 3.97 -3.42
C TYR A 59 -7.55 3.51 -2.08
N MET A 60 -7.37 4.43 -1.12
CA MET A 60 -6.88 4.12 0.22
C MET A 60 -7.85 3.23 1.00
N GLU A 61 -9.16 3.47 0.89
CA GLU A 61 -10.18 2.60 1.47
C GLU A 61 -10.08 1.18 0.89
N ALA A 62 -10.03 1.04 -0.44
CA ALA A 62 -9.88 -0.26 -1.09
C ALA A 62 -8.58 -0.96 -0.68
N PHE A 63 -7.46 -0.24 -0.63
CA PHE A 63 -6.19 -0.76 -0.16
C PHE A 63 -6.28 -1.30 1.28
N ASN A 64 -6.91 -0.56 2.20
CA ASN A 64 -7.06 -0.98 3.58
C ASN A 64 -7.93 -2.24 3.72
N ILE A 65 -9.02 -2.33 2.96
CA ILE A 65 -9.89 -3.51 2.94
C ILE A 65 -9.11 -4.73 2.44
N VAL A 66 -8.46 -4.61 1.28
CA VAL A 66 -7.69 -5.70 0.67
C VAL A 66 -6.55 -6.12 1.59
N ARG A 67 -5.79 -5.16 2.13
CA ARG A 67 -4.68 -5.42 3.07
C ARG A 67 -5.13 -6.21 4.29
N ARG A 68 -6.22 -5.78 4.93
CA ARG A 68 -6.77 -6.46 6.12
C ARG A 68 -7.21 -7.87 5.78
N THR A 69 -8.00 -8.04 4.72
CA THR A 69 -8.48 -9.36 4.29
C THR A 69 -7.32 -10.29 3.95
N TYR A 70 -6.31 -9.79 3.24
CA TYR A 70 -5.11 -10.56 2.90
C TYR A 70 -4.34 -10.98 4.15
N MET A 71 -4.11 -10.07 5.10
CA MET A 71 -3.39 -10.40 6.35
C MET A 71 -4.15 -11.41 7.21
N THR A 72 -5.48 -11.31 7.30
CA THR A 72 -6.31 -12.27 8.01
C THR A 72 -6.23 -13.67 7.40
N ARG A 73 -6.24 -13.77 6.06
CA ARG A 73 -6.05 -15.06 5.36
C ARG A 73 -4.67 -15.64 5.64
N LEU A 74 -3.63 -14.82 5.47
CA LEU A 74 -2.25 -15.24 5.66
C LEU A 74 -1.96 -15.68 7.10
N SER A 75 -2.57 -15.04 8.11
CA SER A 75 -2.43 -15.52 9.50
C SER A 75 -3.09 -16.88 9.71
N LYS A 76 -4.23 -17.13 9.08
CA LYS A 76 -4.95 -18.39 9.17
C LYS A 76 -4.16 -19.52 8.53
N GLU A 77 -3.67 -19.31 7.31
CA GLU A 77 -2.86 -20.29 6.57
C GLU A 77 -1.59 -20.67 7.34
N ARG A 78 -0.87 -19.69 7.90
CA ARG A 78 0.32 -19.98 8.75
C ARG A 78 0.01 -20.80 10.00
N MET A 79 -1.18 -20.62 10.59
CA MET A 79 -1.59 -21.40 11.76
C MET A 79 -1.95 -22.84 11.35
N GLU A 80 -2.62 -23.00 10.21
CA GLU A 80 -2.93 -24.31 9.63
C GLU A 80 -1.65 -25.08 9.26
N ASP A 81 -0.69 -24.43 8.61
CA ASP A 81 0.61 -25.02 8.29
C ASP A 81 1.36 -25.50 9.54
N GLN A 82 1.33 -24.74 10.64
CA GLN A 82 1.97 -25.13 11.89
C GLN A 82 1.25 -26.30 12.58
N ALA A 83 -0.08 -26.38 12.47
CA ALA A 83 -0.87 -27.48 13.00
C ALA A 83 -0.69 -28.78 12.20
N ASN A 84 -0.37 -28.69 10.91
CA ASN A 84 -0.17 -29.85 10.02
C ASN A 84 1.25 -30.45 10.10
N VAL A 85 2.13 -29.85 10.91
CA VAL A 85 3.53 -30.30 11.14
C VAL A 85 3.67 -31.04 12.49
N ILE A 86 2.60 -31.15 13.28
CA ILE A 86 2.52 -31.94 14.52
C ILE A 86 1.74 -33.23 14.24
#